data_AF-A0A6M0FV52-F1
#
_entry.id   AF-A0A6M0FV52-F1
#
_cell.length_a   1.000
_cell.length_b   1.000
_cell.length_c   1.000
_cell.angle_alpha   90.00
_cell.angle_beta   90.00
_cell.angle_gamma   90.00
#
_symmetry.space_group_name_H-M   'P 1'
#
loop_
_entity.id
_entity.type
_entity.pdbx_description
1 polymer ?
#
loop_
_entity_poly.entity_id
_entity_poly.type
_entity_poly.pdbx_seq_one_letter_code
_entity_poly.pdbx_strand_id
1 'polypeptide(L)'
;MTIIAIAFSTRGYANGTSEADREIKPQWIVVPDEVADKAWTITNWYLWEAKLRDRYPGIPLAFAVQNGMGIECVPKTADVIFVGGTFEWKWTTMPMWCQNFPRVHVARVNSWQRLWYCQELGAESCDGTGWFKGVEERHDLHLFLAIQAGMVHGLDGLDLGGLSYQSRSASLVPLAIANIGKVYPVP
;
A
#
# COMPACT_ATOMS: atom_id res chain seq x y z
N MET A 1 -0.19 -8.28 -3.08
CA MET A 1 -0.08 -6.85 -2.74
C MET A 1 0.37 -6.09 -3.98
N THR A 2 -0.37 -5.07 -4.40
CA THR A 2 -0.02 -4.20 -5.54
C THR A 2 0.72 -2.97 -5.03
N ILE A 3 1.92 -2.68 -5.54
CA ILE A 3 2.57 -1.39 -5.26
C ILE A 3 1.93 -0.35 -6.17
N ILE A 4 1.18 0.59 -5.59
CA ILE A 4 0.51 1.65 -6.34
C ILE A 4 1.40 2.89 -6.26
N ALA A 5 2.05 3.23 -7.38
CA ALA A 5 2.48 4.61 -7.59
C ALA A 5 1.22 5.44 -7.86
N ILE A 6 0.84 6.33 -6.93
CA ILE A 6 -0.31 7.22 -7.13
C ILE A 6 0.04 8.16 -8.29
N ALA A 7 -0.44 7.83 -9.49
CA ALA A 7 -0.41 8.73 -10.62
C ALA A 7 -1.51 9.78 -10.40
N PHE A 8 -1.11 10.98 -9.98
CA PHE A 8 -1.96 12.14 -10.19
C PHE A 8 -2.10 12.31 -11.70
N SER A 9 -3.34 12.38 -12.19
CA SER A 9 -3.64 12.87 -13.53
C SER A 9 -3.18 14.33 -13.62
N THR A 10 -1.91 14.55 -13.92
CA THR A 10 -1.50 15.82 -14.50
C THR A 10 -2.13 15.85 -15.89
N ARG A 11 -2.94 16.87 -16.18
CA ARG A 11 -3.32 17.17 -17.57
C ARG A 11 -2.00 17.23 -18.36
N GLY A 12 -1.76 16.24 -19.21
CA GLY A 12 -0.58 16.17 -20.03
C GLY A 12 -0.49 17.43 -20.89
N TYR A 13 0.68 18.07 -20.90
CA TYR A 13 1.06 18.93 -22.01
C TYR A 13 1.03 18.07 -23.28
N ALA A 14 0.08 18.36 -24.15
CA ALA A 14 -0.19 17.59 -25.35
C ALA A 14 1.00 17.65 -26.32
N ASN A 15 1.68 16.52 -26.51
CA ASN A 15 2.52 16.26 -27.68
C ASN A 15 2.08 14.92 -28.30
N GLY A 16 0.97 14.96 -29.04
CA GLY A 16 0.82 14.27 -30.33
C GLY A 16 1.07 12.77 -30.44
N THR A 17 0.64 11.93 -29.50
CA THR A 17 0.46 10.48 -29.76
C THR A 17 -0.88 9.99 -29.22
N SER A 18 -1.66 9.32 -30.06
CA SER A 18 -3.08 8.96 -29.84
C SER A 18 -3.35 7.91 -28.76
N GLU A 19 -2.30 7.39 -28.09
CA GLU A 19 -2.42 6.47 -26.95
C GLU A 19 -2.40 7.18 -25.59
N ALA A 20 -1.93 8.44 -25.53
CA ALA A 20 -1.74 9.21 -24.30
C ALA A 20 -3.04 9.81 -23.71
N ASP A 21 -4.16 9.72 -24.41
CA ASP A 21 -5.46 10.30 -24.03
C ASP A 21 -6.43 9.31 -23.36
N ARG A 22 -5.95 8.11 -22.96
CA ARG A 22 -6.80 7.23 -22.15
C ARG A 22 -7.07 7.89 -20.80
N GLU A 23 -8.35 8.19 -20.54
CA GLU A 23 -8.79 8.63 -19.22
C GLU A 23 -8.44 7.55 -18.19
N ILE A 24 -7.36 7.76 -17.43
CA ILE A 24 -6.96 6.86 -16.35
C ILE A 24 -7.89 7.13 -15.17
N LYS A 25 -8.83 6.22 -14.94
CA LYS A 25 -9.70 6.29 -13.76
C LYS A 25 -8.95 5.78 -12.53
N PRO A 26 -8.98 6.51 -11.40
CA PRO A 26 -8.37 6.02 -10.17
C PRO A 26 -9.14 4.80 -9.65
N GLN A 27 -8.44 3.86 -9.04
CA GLN A 27 -9.06 2.68 -8.41
C GLN A 27 -9.81 3.01 -7.12
N TRP A 28 -9.41 4.10 -6.45
CA TRP A 28 -10.05 4.66 -5.26
C TRP A 28 -9.53 6.09 -5.03
N ILE A 29 -10.21 6.84 -4.18
CA ILE A 29 -9.84 8.22 -3.79
C ILE A 29 -9.67 8.27 -2.27
N VAL A 30 -8.53 8.74 -1.76
CA VAL A 30 -8.43 9.09 -0.32
C VAL A 30 -9.24 10.33 -0.06
N VAL A 31 -10.17 10.23 0.90
CA VAL A 31 -10.91 11.39 1.39
C VAL A 31 -9.97 12.25 2.25
N PRO A 32 -10.00 13.60 2.13
CA PRO A 32 -9.07 14.47 2.84
C PRO A 32 -8.93 14.13 4.32
N ASP A 33 -7.70 14.13 4.82
CA ASP A 33 -7.36 13.76 6.19
C ASP A 33 -6.37 14.76 6.80
N GLU A 34 -6.16 14.63 8.11
CA GLU A 34 -5.17 15.41 8.83
C GLU A 34 -4.20 14.45 9.54
N VAL A 35 -2.90 14.63 9.29
CA VAL A 35 -1.90 13.65 9.72
C VAL A 35 -1.83 13.61 11.24
N ALA A 36 -1.99 12.41 11.80
CA ALA A 36 -2.02 12.15 13.24
C ALA A 36 -3.18 12.83 14.01
N ASP A 37 -4.17 13.40 13.32
CA ASP A 37 -5.35 13.98 13.95
C ASP A 37 -6.62 13.20 13.61
N LYS A 38 -7.13 12.47 14.61
CA LYS A 38 -8.35 11.68 14.51
C LYS A 38 -9.60 12.55 14.27
N ALA A 39 -9.73 13.64 15.02
CA ALA A 39 -10.96 14.42 15.05
C ALA A 39 -11.19 15.15 13.72
N TRP A 40 -10.13 15.76 13.19
CA TRP A 40 -10.16 16.43 11.90
C TRP A 40 -10.37 15.46 10.75
N THR A 41 -9.73 14.29 10.79
CA THR A 41 -9.91 13.27 9.76
C THR A 41 -11.33 12.73 9.69
N ILE A 42 -11.97 12.46 10.84
CA ILE A 42 -13.40 12.06 10.88
C ILE A 42 -14.30 13.20 10.39
N THR A 43 -14.02 14.43 10.80
CA THR A 43 -14.79 15.62 10.37
C THR A 43 -14.71 15.79 8.86
N ASN A 44 -13.52 15.65 8.28
CA ASN A 44 -13.32 15.74 6.83
C ASN A 44 -14.04 14.63 6.08
N TRP A 45 -14.10 13.40 6.61
CA TRP A 45 -14.90 12.35 5.98
C TRP A 45 -16.34 12.79 5.74
N TYR A 46 -17.03 13.25 6.79
CA TYR A 46 -18.42 13.66 6.69
C TYR A 46 -18.61 14.96 5.87
N LEU A 47 -17.59 15.82 5.80
CA LEU A 47 -17.63 17.04 4.98
C LEU A 47 -17.50 16.75 3.47
N TRP A 48 -16.73 15.73 3.10
CA TRP A 48 -16.31 15.50 1.72
C TRP A 48 -16.98 14.30 1.05
N GLU A 49 -17.39 13.28 1.80
CA GLU A 49 -17.93 12.03 1.24
C GLU A 49 -19.02 12.27 0.20
N ALA A 50 -20.08 13.01 0.56
CA ALA A 50 -21.21 13.23 -0.34
C ALA A 50 -20.79 13.95 -1.63
N LYS A 51 -19.88 14.94 -1.53
CA LYS A 51 -19.37 15.69 -2.68
C LYS A 51 -18.52 14.82 -3.60
N LEU A 52 -17.70 13.95 -3.02
CA LEU A 52 -16.85 13.03 -3.78
C LEU A 52 -17.67 11.96 -4.48
N ARG A 53 -18.69 11.41 -3.81
CA ARG A 53 -19.61 10.43 -4.42
C ARG A 53 -20.44 11.03 -5.55
N ASP A 54 -20.90 12.26 -5.39
CA ASP A 54 -21.62 13.00 -6.45
C ASP A 54 -20.70 13.31 -7.64
N ARG A 55 -19.48 13.79 -7.37
CA ARG A 55 -18.53 14.18 -8.41
C ARG A 55 -17.92 12.98 -9.16
N TYR A 56 -17.70 11.87 -8.46
CA TYR A 56 -17.00 10.67 -8.95
C TYR A 56 -17.83 9.40 -8.65
N PRO A 57 -19.02 9.27 -9.25
CA PRO A 57 -19.90 8.14 -8.98
C PRO A 57 -19.23 6.81 -9.33
N GLY A 58 -19.34 5.85 -8.42
CA GLY A 58 -18.80 4.49 -8.58
C GLY A 58 -17.30 4.35 -8.30
N ILE A 59 -16.58 5.43 -7.95
CA ILE A 59 -15.19 5.33 -7.50
C ILE A 59 -15.16 5.07 -5.99
N PRO A 60 -14.53 3.98 -5.51
CA PRO A 60 -14.42 3.68 -4.09
C PRO A 60 -13.71 4.79 -3.31
N LEU A 61 -14.17 5.07 -2.09
CA LEU A 61 -13.56 6.06 -1.20
C LEU A 61 -12.74 5.40 -0.10
N ALA A 62 -11.51 5.87 0.07
CA ALA A 62 -10.61 5.41 1.10
C ALA A 62 -10.65 6.35 2.31
N PHE A 63 -10.84 5.78 3.50
CA PHE A 63 -10.75 6.52 4.77
C PHE A 63 -9.33 6.40 5.32
N ALA A 64 -8.68 7.55 5.56
CA ALA A 64 -7.35 7.58 6.13
C ALA A 64 -7.40 7.36 7.64
N VAL A 65 -6.99 6.19 8.13
CA VAL A 65 -6.92 5.96 9.58
C VAL A 65 -5.68 6.64 10.16
N GLN A 66 -5.86 7.34 11.26
CA GLN A 66 -4.85 8.18 11.93
C GLN A 66 -4.74 7.83 13.42
N ASN A 67 -3.73 8.41 14.08
CA ASN A 67 -3.44 8.19 15.49
C ASN A 67 -4.68 8.23 16.40
N GLY A 68 -4.80 7.21 17.27
CA GLY A 68 -5.90 7.10 18.24
C GLY A 68 -7.22 6.58 17.68
N MET A 69 -7.24 6.12 16.41
CA MET A 69 -8.40 5.43 15.84
C MET A 69 -8.35 3.92 16.09
N GLY A 70 -9.50 3.35 16.45
CA GLY A 70 -9.80 1.93 16.32
C GLY A 70 -10.84 1.67 15.22
N ILE A 71 -11.26 0.42 15.07
CA ILE A 71 -12.22 -0.04 14.05
C ILE A 71 -13.54 0.73 14.16
N GLU A 72 -13.97 1.05 15.38
CA GLU A 72 -15.19 1.80 15.68
C GLU A 72 -15.18 3.24 15.15
N CYS A 73 -14.01 3.77 14.81
CA CYS A 73 -13.86 5.10 14.23
C CYS A 73 -14.06 5.11 12.71
N VAL A 74 -14.05 3.94 12.06
CA VAL A 74 -14.14 3.84 10.61
C VAL A 74 -15.59 4.05 10.16
N PRO A 75 -15.87 5.01 9.27
CA PRO A 75 -17.20 5.18 8.70
C PRO A 75 -17.65 3.92 7.98
N LYS A 76 -18.90 3.50 8.21
CA LYS A 76 -19.47 2.28 7.58
C LYS A 76 -19.49 2.33 6.06
N THR A 77 -19.41 3.52 5.48
CA THR A 77 -19.41 3.76 4.05
C THR A 77 -18.00 3.77 3.45
N ALA A 78 -16.95 3.61 4.25
CA ALA A 78 -15.59 3.53 3.73
C ALA A 78 -15.38 2.22 2.94
N ASP A 79 -14.85 2.34 1.72
CA ASP A 79 -14.64 1.21 0.83
C ASP A 79 -13.21 0.64 0.95
N VAL A 80 -12.25 1.48 1.35
CA VAL A 80 -10.83 1.15 1.49
C VAL A 80 -10.29 1.78 2.77
N ILE A 81 -9.40 1.09 3.48
CA ILE A 81 -8.65 1.67 4.60
C ILE A 81 -7.29 2.14 4.10
N PHE A 82 -7.02 3.43 4.24
CA PHE A 82 -5.72 4.02 3.96
C PHE A 82 -4.96 4.24 5.28
N VAL A 83 -3.90 3.47 5.55
CA VAL A 83 -3.21 3.49 6.84
C VAL A 83 -2.17 4.61 6.89
N GLY A 84 -2.60 5.73 7.49
CA GLY A 84 -1.80 6.92 7.76
C GLY A 84 -1.09 6.87 9.12
N GLY A 85 -0.96 8.05 9.73
CA GLY A 85 -0.45 8.22 11.09
C GLY A 85 1.06 8.31 11.22
N THR A 86 1.48 8.47 12.48
CA THR A 86 2.89 8.41 12.88
C THR A 86 3.47 7.03 12.65
N PHE A 87 4.79 6.97 12.57
CA PHE A 87 5.51 5.73 12.29
C PHE A 87 5.15 4.61 13.28
N GLU A 88 5.31 4.83 14.58
CA GLU A 88 5.09 3.81 15.60
C GLU A 88 3.63 3.35 15.66
N TRP A 89 2.68 4.29 15.61
CA TRP A 89 1.26 3.99 15.65
C TRP A 89 0.82 3.13 14.46
N LYS A 90 1.29 3.48 13.25
CA LYS A 90 0.97 2.74 12.03
C LYS A 90 1.35 1.27 12.14
N TRP A 91 2.60 0.99 12.49
CA TRP A 91 3.11 -0.39 12.44
C TRP A 91 2.60 -1.25 13.59
N THR A 92 2.31 -0.64 14.75
CA THR A 92 1.68 -1.35 15.88
C THR A 92 0.21 -1.67 15.65
N THR A 93 -0.50 -0.86 14.87
CA THR A 93 -1.93 -1.08 14.55
C THR A 93 -2.17 -1.84 13.24
N MET A 94 -1.15 -1.97 12.38
CA MET A 94 -1.26 -2.60 11.05
C MET A 94 -1.97 -3.96 11.04
N PRO A 95 -1.67 -4.93 11.94
CA PRO A 95 -2.35 -6.23 11.93
C PRO A 95 -3.86 -6.11 12.14
N MET A 96 -4.31 -5.18 12.99
CA MET A 96 -5.73 -4.98 13.28
C MET A 96 -6.47 -4.47 12.03
N TRP A 97 -5.87 -3.56 11.25
CA TRP A 97 -6.48 -3.06 10.02
C TRP A 97 -6.63 -4.17 8.97
N CYS A 98 -5.56 -4.92 8.69
CA CYS A 98 -5.62 -6.00 7.70
C CYS A 98 -6.54 -7.16 8.12
N GLN A 99 -6.66 -7.45 9.41
CA GLN A 99 -7.55 -8.51 9.90
C GLN A 99 -9.04 -8.15 9.77
N ASN A 100 -9.38 -6.87 9.88
CA ASN A 100 -10.78 -6.42 9.98
C ASN A 100 -11.31 -5.80 8.70
N PHE A 101 -10.45 -5.45 7.74
CA PHE A 101 -10.86 -4.82 6.49
C PHE A 101 -10.26 -5.55 5.29
N PRO A 102 -11.06 -5.86 4.25
CA PRO A 102 -10.60 -6.63 3.10
C PRO A 102 -9.68 -5.82 2.16
N ARG A 103 -9.81 -4.48 2.18
CA ARG A 103 -9.10 -3.56 1.29
C ARG A 103 -8.29 -2.57 2.12
N VAL A 104 -6.99 -2.81 2.21
CA VAL A 104 -6.07 -2.00 3.01
C VAL A 104 -4.91 -1.52 2.16
N HIS A 105 -4.71 -0.20 2.13
CA HIS A 105 -3.56 0.46 1.53
C HIS A 105 -2.66 1.04 2.64
N VAL A 106 -1.36 0.77 2.60
CA VAL A 106 -0.43 1.26 3.64
C VAL A 106 0.43 2.40 3.10
N ALA A 107 0.34 3.56 3.76
CA ALA A 107 1.01 4.76 3.27
C ALA A 107 2.52 4.78 3.58
N ARG A 108 3.34 5.30 2.66
CA ARG A 108 4.77 5.58 2.87
C ARG A 108 5.61 4.39 3.37
N VAL A 109 5.48 3.25 2.70
CA VAL A 109 6.30 2.05 2.91
C VAL A 109 7.58 2.16 2.10
N ASN A 110 8.69 2.50 2.77
CA ASN A 110 9.98 2.80 2.13
C ASN A 110 11.14 1.91 2.63
N SER A 111 10.85 0.70 3.13
CA SER A 111 11.91 -0.22 3.53
C SER A 111 11.55 -1.66 3.20
N TRP A 112 12.57 -2.45 2.87
CA TRP A 112 12.44 -3.85 2.46
C TRP A 112 11.61 -4.66 3.45
N GLN A 113 11.95 -4.58 4.74
CA GLN A 113 11.29 -5.33 5.81
C GLN A 113 9.80 -4.98 5.91
N ARG A 114 9.41 -3.74 5.60
CA ARG A 114 8.04 -3.28 5.72
C ARG A 114 7.19 -3.67 4.51
N LEU A 115 7.78 -3.77 3.31
CA LEU A 115 7.08 -4.35 2.16
C LEU A 115 6.66 -5.78 2.44
N TRP A 116 7.59 -6.60 2.93
CA TRP A 116 7.30 -7.98 3.32
C TRP A 116 6.27 -8.06 4.44
N TYR A 117 6.40 -7.22 5.47
CA TYR A 117 5.42 -7.18 6.55
C TYR A 117 4.01 -6.81 6.07
N CYS A 118 3.87 -5.82 5.17
CA CYS A 118 2.58 -5.49 4.56
C CYS A 118 2.02 -6.67 3.76
N GLN A 119 2.86 -7.39 3.02
CA GLN A 119 2.46 -8.55 2.26
C GLN A 119 2.01 -9.72 3.14
N GLU A 120 2.77 -10.03 4.19
CA GLU A 120 2.44 -11.11 5.14
C GLU A 120 1.13 -10.86 5.86
N LEU A 121 0.85 -9.60 6.21
CA LEU A 121 -0.43 -9.20 6.79
C LEU A 121 -1.58 -9.15 5.77
N GLY A 122 -1.31 -9.31 4.48
CA GLY A 122 -2.34 -9.30 3.44
C GLY A 122 -2.83 -7.90 3.04
N ALA A 123 -2.00 -6.87 3.16
CA ALA A 123 -2.34 -5.55 2.62
C ALA A 123 -2.61 -5.63 1.10
N GLU A 124 -3.68 -4.98 0.64
CA GLU A 124 -4.04 -4.92 -0.78
C GLU A 124 -2.93 -4.18 -1.55
N SER A 125 -2.47 -3.06 -1.00
CA SER A 125 -1.47 -2.21 -1.65
C SER A 125 -0.65 -1.35 -0.67
N CYS A 126 0.42 -0.76 -1.17
CA CYS A 126 1.20 0.26 -0.45
C CYS A 126 1.84 1.26 -1.44
N ASP A 127 2.18 2.45 -0.95
CA ASP A 127 2.94 3.47 -1.69
C ASP A 127 4.20 3.91 -0.94
N GLY A 128 5.16 4.50 -1.64
CA GLY A 128 6.36 5.06 -1.03
C GLY A 128 7.29 5.71 -2.04
N THR A 129 7.77 6.92 -1.74
CA THR A 129 8.69 7.64 -2.62
C THR A 129 10.16 7.42 -2.27
N GLY A 130 10.46 6.83 -1.11
CA GLY A 130 11.82 6.55 -0.64
C GLY A 130 12.59 5.63 -1.57
N TRP A 131 11.88 4.75 -2.28
CA TRP A 131 12.46 3.83 -3.26
C TRP A 131 13.18 4.51 -4.41
N PHE A 132 12.89 5.77 -4.70
CA PHE A 132 13.48 6.49 -5.84
C PHE A 132 14.64 7.41 -5.44
N LYS A 133 15.03 7.41 -4.16
CA LYS A 133 16.07 8.31 -3.65
C LYS A 133 17.50 7.85 -3.94
N GLY A 134 17.74 6.55 -4.09
CA GLY A 134 19.06 5.98 -4.32
C GLY A 134 19.05 4.74 -5.19
N VAL A 135 20.25 4.21 -5.47
CA VAL A 135 20.42 2.99 -6.28
C VAL A 135 20.05 1.76 -5.47
N GLU A 136 20.45 1.72 -4.19
CA GLU A 136 20.18 0.61 -3.27
C GLU A 136 18.68 0.43 -3.03
N GLU A 137 17.95 1.51 -2.74
CA GLU A 137 16.50 1.39 -2.52
C GLU A 137 15.77 0.95 -3.80
N ARG A 138 16.16 1.45 -4.97
CA ARG A 138 15.61 0.96 -6.24
C ARG A 138 15.91 -0.52 -6.45
N HIS A 139 17.11 -0.97 -6.11
CA HIS A 139 17.50 -2.36 -6.22
C HIS A 139 16.62 -3.26 -5.35
N ASP A 140 16.43 -2.91 -4.08
CA ASP A 140 15.56 -3.63 -3.14
C ASP A 140 14.12 -3.70 -3.67
N LEU A 141 13.57 -2.59 -4.18
CA LEU A 141 12.23 -2.60 -4.75
C LEU A 141 12.13 -3.54 -5.97
N HIS A 142 13.10 -3.50 -6.88
CA HIS A 142 13.11 -4.40 -8.04
C HIS A 142 13.22 -5.87 -7.63
N LEU A 143 14.07 -6.20 -6.65
CA LEU A 143 14.18 -7.55 -6.11
C LEU A 143 12.85 -8.03 -5.53
N PHE A 144 12.20 -7.19 -4.73
CA PHE A 144 10.89 -7.52 -4.15
C PHE A 144 9.88 -7.84 -5.26
N LEU A 145 9.77 -6.99 -6.27
CA LEU A 145 8.86 -7.19 -7.41
C LEU A 145 9.21 -8.45 -8.22
N ALA A 146 10.50 -8.74 -8.42
CA ALA A 146 10.94 -9.94 -9.14
C ALA A 146 10.58 -11.22 -8.39
N ILE A 147 10.72 -11.22 -7.06
CA ILE A 147 10.28 -12.35 -6.21
C ILE A 147 8.76 -12.51 -6.30
N GLN A 148 7.98 -11.42 -6.23
CA GLN A 148 6.52 -11.49 -6.36
C GLN A 148 6.06 -12.03 -7.71
N ALA A 149 6.79 -11.71 -8.78
CA ALA A 149 6.53 -12.23 -10.11
C ALA A 149 6.99 -13.68 -10.32
N GLY A 150 7.58 -14.32 -9.30
CA GLY A 150 8.14 -15.67 -9.39
C GLY A 150 9.38 -15.76 -10.29
N MET A 151 10.03 -14.62 -10.60
CA MET A 151 11.23 -14.58 -11.44
C MET A 151 12.50 -14.98 -10.67
N VAL A 152 12.43 -15.04 -9.35
CA VAL A 152 13.54 -15.41 -8.46
C VAL A 152 13.09 -16.58 -7.59
N HIS A 153 13.73 -17.74 -7.76
CA HIS A 153 13.42 -18.99 -7.06
C HIS A 153 14.41 -19.23 -5.91
N GLY A 154 14.40 -18.35 -4.90
CA GLY A 154 15.22 -18.49 -3.69
C GLY A 154 15.96 -17.21 -3.29
N LEU A 155 16.11 -16.99 -1.98
CA LEU A 155 16.92 -15.89 -1.41
C LEU A 155 18.38 -16.27 -1.20
N ASP A 156 18.74 -17.53 -1.42
CA ASP A 156 20.08 -18.05 -1.18
C ASP A 156 21.07 -17.40 -2.15
N GLY A 157 22.01 -16.63 -1.59
CA GLY A 157 23.08 -15.97 -2.35
C GLY A 157 22.77 -14.57 -2.88
N LEU A 158 21.62 -13.98 -2.55
CA LEU A 158 21.36 -12.56 -2.84
C LEU A 158 22.17 -11.67 -1.89
N ASP A 159 23.15 -10.96 -2.44
CA ASP A 159 23.89 -9.90 -1.75
C ASP A 159 23.01 -8.66 -1.61
N LEU A 160 22.29 -8.57 -0.49
CA LEU A 160 21.41 -7.45 -0.14
C LEU A 160 22.19 -6.23 0.40
N GLY A 161 23.36 -5.91 -0.18
CA GLY A 161 24.11 -4.70 0.15
C GLY A 161 24.53 -4.60 1.62
N GLY A 162 24.98 -5.70 2.23
CA GLY A 162 25.41 -5.72 3.64
C GLY A 162 24.29 -5.98 4.66
N LEU A 163 23.03 -6.14 4.22
CA LEU A 163 22.01 -6.80 5.03
C LEU A 163 22.20 -8.32 4.91
N SER A 164 23.21 -8.86 5.60
CA SER A 164 23.31 -10.30 5.75
C SER A 164 21.99 -10.79 6.36
N TYR A 165 21.24 -11.61 5.62
CA TYR A 165 20.03 -12.32 6.08
C TYR A 165 20.29 -13.21 7.31
N GLN A 166 21.52 -13.26 7.83
CA GLN A 166 21.90 -14.00 9.01
C GLN A 166 21.51 -13.28 10.31
N SER A 167 20.46 -13.84 10.92
CA SER A 167 20.25 -13.95 12.37
C SER A 167 19.79 -12.70 13.12
N ARG A 168 18.47 -12.49 13.22
CA ARG A 168 17.73 -12.42 14.51
C ARG A 168 16.24 -12.77 14.27
N SER A 169 15.81 -13.82 14.94
CA SER A 169 14.49 -14.49 14.94
C SER A 169 14.14 -15.30 13.67
N ALA A 170 14.48 -16.58 13.72
CA ALA A 170 14.00 -17.64 12.84
C ALA A 170 12.49 -17.93 13.00
N SER A 171 11.67 -16.92 13.32
CA SER A 171 10.24 -17.08 13.61
C SER A 171 9.32 -16.20 12.76
N LEU A 172 9.87 -15.39 11.83
CA LEU A 172 9.05 -14.50 10.98
C LEU A 172 9.18 -14.76 9.47
N VAL A 173 10.05 -15.69 9.04
CA VAL A 173 10.14 -16.12 7.62
C VAL A 173 9.77 -17.59 7.34
N PRO A 174 8.85 -18.28 8.08
CA PRO A 174 8.34 -19.56 7.59
C PRO A 174 6.85 -19.47 7.24
N LEU A 175 6.54 -19.13 5.98
CA LEU A 175 5.36 -19.66 5.25
C LEU A 175 5.27 -19.15 3.79
N ALA A 176 5.80 -17.97 3.48
CA ALA A 176 5.66 -17.39 2.13
C ALA A 176 6.43 -18.16 1.04
N ILE A 177 7.57 -18.77 1.37
CA ILE A 177 8.40 -19.52 0.39
C ILE A 177 7.92 -20.97 0.24
N ALA A 178 7.27 -21.55 1.26
CA ALA A 178 6.88 -22.96 1.26
C ALA A 178 5.63 -23.27 0.39
N ASN A 179 4.89 -22.26 -0.08
CA ASN A 179 3.60 -22.45 -0.77
C ASN A 179 3.59 -22.05 -2.26
N ILE A 180 4.75 -21.82 -2.89
CA ILE A 180 4.86 -21.50 -4.33
C ILE A 180 4.62 -22.75 -5.22
N GLY A 181 4.00 -23.81 -4.67
CA GLY A 181 3.70 -25.06 -5.35
C GLY A 181 2.28 -25.19 -5.92
N LYS A 182 1.42 -24.17 -5.86
CA LYS A 182 0.09 -24.21 -6.50
C LYS A 182 -0.19 -22.93 -7.26
N VAL A 183 0.29 -22.89 -8.49
CA VAL A 183 -0.17 -21.99 -9.54
C VAL A 183 -1.64 -22.33 -9.81
N TYR A 184 -2.56 -21.46 -9.41
CA TYR A 184 -3.91 -21.48 -9.97
C TYR A 184 -3.84 -20.80 -11.34
N PRO A 185 -4.28 -21.46 -12.43
CA PRO A 185 -4.43 -20.78 -13.70
C PRO A 185 -5.60 -19.80 -13.59
N VAL A 186 -5.37 -18.55 -13.95
CA VAL A 186 -6.43 -17.54 -14.14
C VAL A 186 -6.68 -17.46 -15.66
N PRO A 187 -7.94 -17.48 -16.12
CA PRO A 187 -8.34 -17.66 -17.53
C PRO A 187 -7.86 -16.59 -18.50
#